data_AF-A0A9D7UKF8-F1
#
_entry.id   AF-A0A9D7UKF8-F1
#
_cell.length_a   1.000
_cell.length_b   1.000
_cell.length_c   1.000
_cell.angle_alpha   90.00
_cell.angle_beta   90.00
_cell.angle_gamma   90.00
#
_symmetry.space_group_name_H-M   'P 1'
#
loop_
_entity.id
_entity.type
_entity.pdbx_description
1 polymer ?
#
loop_
_entity_poly.entity_id
_entity_poly.type
_entity_poly.pdbx_seq_one_letter_code
_entity_poly.pdbx_strand_id
1 'polypeptide(L)'
;MKKLMMVAALSALAACSQQAEKAAEEETVPVETAAPAEVDSASMVGDYEIKMADGKMAKTTINADGTYVDTGPDGKEIKGKFAMKDGKECFDPDGDEGEMCWTSTKPGADGSFTSTSDKGDTVTVMPAKK
;
A
#
# COMPACT_ATOMS: atom_id res chain seq x y z
N MET A 1 -19.65 7.96 55.98
CA MET A 1 -19.60 6.97 57.06
C MET A 1 -18.79 5.77 56.59
N LYS A 2 -17.70 5.45 57.31
CA LYS A 2 -17.23 4.08 57.67
C LYS A 2 -17.12 3.06 56.50
N LYS A 3 -15.96 2.55 56.07
CA LYS A 3 -14.82 2.01 56.85
C LYS A 3 -13.62 1.64 55.96
N LEU A 4 -12.42 1.87 56.52
CA LEU A 4 -11.21 1.03 56.50
C LEU A 4 -10.41 0.94 55.17
N MET A 5 -9.25 1.60 55.03
CA MET A 5 -7.94 1.34 55.68
C MET A 5 -7.21 0.11 55.13
N MET A 6 -6.15 0.35 54.35
CA MET A 6 -4.87 -0.40 54.36
C MET A 6 -3.87 0.41 53.50
N VAL A 7 -3.04 1.29 54.07
CA VAL A 7 -1.72 1.03 54.69
C VAL A 7 -0.80 0.20 53.78
N ALA A 8 0.19 0.87 53.18
CA ALA A 8 1.61 0.56 53.36
C ALA A 8 2.46 1.62 52.66
N ALA A 9 3.07 2.47 53.48
CA ALA A 9 4.13 3.37 53.09
C ALA A 9 5.41 2.58 52.80
N LEU A 10 6.09 2.92 51.71
CA LEU A 10 7.54 2.78 51.57
C LEU A 10 8.08 4.13 51.09
N SER A 11 8.30 5.01 52.06
CA SER A 11 9.13 6.20 51.92
C SER A 11 10.59 5.78 51.89
N ALA A 12 11.23 5.88 50.72
CA ALA A 12 12.67 6.06 50.63
C ALA A 12 12.94 7.53 50.32
N LEU A 13 13.31 8.27 51.37
CA LEU A 13 13.89 9.61 51.26
C LEU A 13 15.33 9.50 50.74
N ALA A 14 15.75 10.61 50.12
CA ALA A 14 17.12 11.07 49.95
C ALA A 14 17.86 10.68 48.66
N ALA A 15 17.65 11.48 47.62
CA ALA A 15 18.75 12.19 46.96
C ALA A 15 18.20 13.38 46.16
N CYS A 16 17.83 14.44 46.88
CA CYS A 16 17.76 15.77 46.30
C CYS A 16 19.20 16.29 46.27
N SER A 17 19.81 16.36 45.08
CA SER A 17 21.06 17.09 44.87
C SER A 17 21.02 17.77 43.50
N GLN A 18 20.60 19.04 43.55
CA GLN A 18 20.98 20.15 42.68
C GLN A 18 20.60 20.05 41.19
N GLN A 19 19.56 20.74 40.72
CA GLN A 19 19.44 22.20 40.49
C GLN A 19 19.76 22.57 39.04
N ALA A 20 18.95 23.51 38.53
CA ALA A 20 19.04 24.29 37.30
C ALA A 20 18.37 23.61 36.09
N GLU A 21 17.10 23.97 35.85
CA GLU A 21 16.73 25.05 34.92
C GLU A 21 16.79 24.57 33.48
N LYS A 22 15.62 24.36 32.90
CA LYS A 22 15.05 25.31 31.93
C LYS A 22 13.84 24.62 31.31
N ALA A 23 12.71 25.32 31.38
CA ALA A 23 11.56 25.04 30.53
C ALA A 23 12.07 24.99 29.08
N ALA A 24 12.10 23.80 28.50
CA ALA A 24 12.04 23.63 27.07
C ALA A 24 10.62 23.16 26.81
N GLU A 25 9.84 24.06 26.22
CA GLU A 25 8.59 23.75 25.56
C GLU A 25 8.69 22.40 24.88
N GLU A 26 7.82 21.49 25.30
CA GLU A 26 7.41 20.35 24.51
C GLU A 26 6.66 20.93 23.31
N GLU A 27 7.42 21.41 22.34
CA GLU A 27 6.92 21.68 21.01
C GLU A 27 6.67 20.30 20.40
N THR A 28 5.47 19.80 20.64
CA THR A 28 4.88 18.71 19.87
C THR A 28 4.82 19.20 18.43
N VAL A 29 5.91 19.02 17.69
CA VAL A 29 5.89 19.04 16.23
C VAL A 29 4.81 18.02 15.86
N PRO A 30 3.72 18.44 15.21
CA PRO A 30 2.83 17.46 14.63
C PRO A 30 3.70 16.69 13.65
N VAL A 31 3.80 15.37 13.84
CA VAL A 31 4.18 14.49 12.75
C VAL A 31 3.11 14.75 11.70
N GLU A 32 3.47 15.58 10.73
CA GLU A 32 2.75 15.69 9.48
C GLU A 32 2.78 14.29 8.90
N THR A 33 1.69 13.55 9.12
CA THR A 33 1.36 12.37 8.32
C THR A 33 1.34 12.89 6.89
N ALA A 34 2.47 12.76 6.20
CA ALA A 34 2.55 13.03 4.78
C ALA A 34 1.42 12.22 4.15
N ALA A 35 0.42 12.91 3.62
CA ALA A 35 -0.62 12.28 2.84
C ALA A 35 0.09 11.39 1.81
N PRO A 36 -0.30 10.11 1.68
CA PRO A 36 0.32 9.25 0.68
C PRO A 36 0.21 9.96 -0.66
N ALA A 37 1.37 10.23 -1.28
CA ALA A 37 1.41 10.82 -2.60
C ALA A 37 0.51 9.97 -3.52
N GLU A 38 -0.47 10.59 -4.15
CA GLU A 38 -1.30 9.92 -5.15
C GLU A 38 -0.35 9.39 -6.22
N VAL A 39 -0.26 8.07 -6.32
CA VAL A 39 0.55 7.42 -7.35
C VAL A 39 -0.18 7.69 -8.66
N ASP A 40 0.40 8.50 -9.53
CA ASP A 40 -0.24 8.83 -10.80
C ASP A 40 -0.24 7.62 -11.74
N SER A 41 -1.36 7.43 -12.45
CA SER A 41 -1.55 6.33 -13.39
C SER A 41 -0.47 6.30 -14.49
N ALA A 42 0.08 7.47 -14.87
CA ALA A 42 1.14 7.54 -15.88
C ALA A 42 2.44 6.84 -15.44
N SER A 43 2.66 6.67 -14.13
CA SER A 43 3.82 5.94 -13.61
C SER A 43 3.75 4.43 -13.90
N MET A 44 2.58 3.92 -14.27
CA MET A 44 2.31 2.52 -14.55
C MET A 44 2.18 2.23 -16.05
N VAL A 45 2.45 3.20 -16.93
CA VAL A 45 2.43 2.98 -18.39
C VAL A 45 3.53 2.00 -18.79
N GLY A 46 3.15 0.94 -19.49
CA GLY A 46 4.10 -0.08 -19.94
C GLY A 46 3.44 -1.42 -20.27
N ASP A 47 4.30 -2.35 -20.66
CA ASP A 47 3.96 -3.75 -20.92
C ASP A 47 4.47 -4.62 -19.77
N TYR A 48 3.62 -5.55 -19.33
CA TYR A 48 3.88 -6.41 -18.19
C TYR A 48 3.56 -7.87 -18.50
N GLU A 49 4.40 -8.77 -17.99
CA GLU A 49 4.11 -10.20 -17.92
C GLU A 49 3.55 -10.52 -16.52
N ILE A 50 2.41 -11.20 -16.49
CA ILE A 50 1.70 -11.56 -15.26
C ILE A 50 1.80 -13.06 -15.06
N LYS A 51 2.47 -13.49 -13.99
CA LYS A 51 2.46 -14.90 -13.57
C LYS A 51 1.33 -15.12 -12.60
N MET A 52 0.35 -15.90 -13.03
CA MET A 52 -0.81 -16.31 -12.24
C MET A 52 -0.39 -17.34 -11.17
N ALA A 53 -1.25 -17.55 -10.17
CA ALA A 53 -1.01 -18.53 -9.10
C ALA A 53 -0.81 -19.98 -9.62
N ASP A 54 -1.46 -20.34 -10.73
CA ASP A 54 -1.31 -21.65 -11.38
C ASP A 54 -0.05 -21.76 -12.26
N GLY A 55 0.77 -20.70 -12.30
CA GLY A 55 2.01 -20.61 -13.07
C GLY A 55 1.83 -20.24 -14.54
N LYS A 56 0.59 -20.06 -15.02
CA LYS A 56 0.37 -19.54 -16.39
C LYS A 56 0.74 -18.08 -16.49
N MET A 57 1.06 -17.67 -17.72
CA MET A 57 1.44 -16.31 -18.04
C MET A 57 0.29 -15.60 -18.75
N ALA A 58 -0.04 -14.40 -18.29
CA ALA A 58 -0.86 -13.42 -18.99
C ALA A 58 0.00 -12.19 -19.30
N LYS A 59 -0.55 -11.24 -20.06
CA LYS A 59 0.10 -9.96 -20.36
C LYS A 59 -0.86 -8.82 -20.06
N THR A 60 -0.32 -7.70 -19.61
CA THR A 60 -1.06 -6.46 -19.41
C THR A 60 -0.30 -5.33 -20.08
N THR A 61 -0.97 -4.57 -20.93
CA THR A 61 -0.46 -3.30 -21.46
C THR A 61 -1.29 -2.17 -20.87
N ILE A 62 -0.63 -1.22 -20.20
CA ILE A 62 -1.25 0.01 -19.69
C ILE A 62 -0.81 1.16 -20.60
N ASN A 63 -1.78 1.82 -21.23
CA ASN A 63 -1.56 2.90 -22.17
C ASN A 63 -1.54 4.26 -21.46
N ALA A 64 -0.86 5.23 -22.07
CA ALA A 64 -0.76 6.59 -21.54
C ALA A 64 -2.09 7.36 -21.51
N ASP A 65 -3.12 6.88 -22.20
CA ASP A 65 -4.47 7.45 -22.21
C ASP A 65 -5.37 6.92 -21.08
N GLY A 66 -4.83 6.08 -20.19
CA GLY A 66 -5.57 5.45 -19.10
C GLY A 66 -6.41 4.26 -19.54
N THR A 67 -6.18 3.69 -20.72
CA THR A 67 -6.74 2.40 -21.12
C THR A 67 -5.77 1.26 -20.84
N TYR A 68 -6.29 0.04 -20.75
CA TYR A 68 -5.46 -1.17 -20.68
C TYR A 68 -5.93 -2.27 -21.64
N VAL A 69 -5.04 -3.20 -21.92
CA VAL A 69 -5.34 -4.47 -22.58
C VAL A 69 -4.70 -5.60 -21.80
N ASP A 70 -5.53 -6.49 -21.26
CA ASP A 70 -5.09 -7.76 -20.70
C ASP A 70 -5.23 -8.85 -21.75
N THR A 71 -4.20 -9.69 -21.89
CA THR A 71 -4.22 -10.89 -22.73
C THR A 71 -4.04 -12.11 -21.84
N GLY A 72 -5.08 -12.93 -21.72
CA GLY A 72 -5.05 -14.17 -20.95
C GLY A 72 -4.14 -15.23 -21.57
N PRO A 73 -3.87 -16.32 -20.84
CA PRO A 73 -3.03 -17.43 -21.35
C PRO A 73 -3.64 -18.16 -22.56
N ASP A 74 -4.94 -18.02 -22.80
CA ASP A 74 -5.65 -18.54 -23.97
C ASP A 74 -5.65 -17.55 -25.16
N GLY A 75 -4.99 -16.40 -25.02
CA GLY A 75 -4.90 -15.36 -26.05
C GLY A 75 -6.14 -14.48 -26.15
N LYS A 76 -7.13 -14.63 -25.26
CA LYS A 76 -8.28 -13.71 -25.24
C LYS A 76 -7.89 -12.38 -24.61
N GLU A 77 -8.43 -11.31 -25.19
CA GLU A 77 -8.21 -9.95 -24.70
C GLU A 77 -9.38 -9.46 -23.85
N ILE A 78 -9.06 -8.73 -22.78
CA ILE A 78 -9.98 -7.90 -22.01
C ILE A 78 -9.45 -6.46 -22.08
N LYS A 79 -10.34 -5.50 -22.35
CA LYS A 79 -10.00 -4.08 -22.50
C LYS A 79 -10.83 -3.26 -21.54
N GLY A 80 -10.30 -2.11 -21.16
CA GLY A 80 -10.99 -1.21 -20.25
C GLY A 80 -10.17 -0.01 -19.85
N LYS A 81 -10.53 0.57 -18.72
CA LYS A 81 -9.86 1.74 -18.13
C LYS A 81 -8.99 1.30 -16.94
N PHE A 82 -7.85 1.95 -16.82
CA PHE A 82 -6.93 1.82 -15.72
C PHE A 82 -6.88 3.14 -14.96
N ALA A 83 -6.98 3.07 -13.64
CA ALA A 83 -6.82 4.23 -12.78
C ALA A 83 -6.22 3.82 -11.43
N MET A 84 -5.44 4.71 -10.83
CA MET A 84 -5.05 4.59 -9.44
C MET A 84 -6.15 5.19 -8.55
N LYS A 85 -6.69 4.41 -7.61
CA LYS A 85 -7.70 4.88 -6.63
C LYS A 85 -7.28 4.46 -5.23
N ASP A 86 -7.18 5.40 -4.30
CA ASP A 86 -6.79 5.14 -2.91
C ASP A 86 -5.48 4.32 -2.78
N GLY A 87 -4.52 4.55 -3.69
CA GLY A 87 -3.25 3.81 -3.75
C GLY A 87 -3.36 2.38 -4.30
N LYS A 88 -4.50 1.99 -4.87
CA LYS A 88 -4.74 0.71 -5.54
C LYS A 88 -4.77 0.88 -7.05
N GLU A 89 -4.35 -0.18 -7.75
CA GLU A 89 -4.41 -0.32 -9.20
C GLU A 89 -5.79 -0.85 -9.59
N CYS A 90 -6.67 -0.01 -10.17
CA CYS A 90 -8.04 -0.38 -10.50
C CYS A 90 -8.22 -0.55 -12.00
N PHE A 91 -8.73 -1.72 -12.38
CA PHE A 91 -9.03 -2.13 -13.74
C PHE A 91 -10.55 -2.23 -13.92
N ASP A 92 -11.11 -1.39 -14.77
CA ASP A 92 -12.53 -1.31 -15.09
C ASP A 92 -12.77 -1.81 -16.53
N PRO A 93 -13.16 -3.09 -16.71
CA PRO A 93 -13.40 -3.65 -18.04
C PRO A 93 -14.55 -2.92 -18.76
N ASP A 94 -14.48 -2.79 -20.09
CA ASP A 94 -15.56 -2.16 -20.88
C ASP A 94 -16.86 -3.00 -20.93
N GLY A 95 -16.86 -4.21 -20.37
CA GLY A 95 -17.99 -5.15 -20.32
C GLY A 95 -18.92 -4.96 -19.12
N ASP A 96 -19.68 -6.01 -18.79
CA ASP A 96 -20.56 -6.02 -17.60
C ASP A 96 -19.81 -6.43 -16.32
N GLU A 97 -18.53 -6.81 -16.44
CA GLU A 97 -17.67 -7.11 -15.31
C GLU A 97 -17.43 -5.86 -14.46
N GLY A 98 -17.59 -5.99 -13.14
CA GLY A 98 -17.27 -4.91 -12.22
C GLY A 98 -15.76 -4.65 -12.13
N GLU A 99 -15.42 -3.39 -11.85
CA GLU A 99 -14.06 -2.96 -11.56
C GLU A 99 -13.38 -3.84 -10.49
N MET A 100 -12.11 -4.14 -10.70
CA MET A 100 -11.26 -4.86 -9.74
C MET A 100 -10.03 -4.04 -9.40
N CYS A 101 -9.86 -3.75 -8.12
CA CYS A 101 -8.70 -3.05 -7.59
C CYS A 101 -7.71 -4.01 -6.95
N TRP A 102 -6.43 -3.66 -7.09
CA TRP A 102 -5.31 -4.46 -6.64
C TRP A 102 -4.36 -3.66 -5.76
N THR A 103 -3.80 -4.34 -4.76
CA THR A 103 -2.79 -3.78 -3.85
C THR A 103 -1.46 -4.46 -4.14
N SER A 104 -0.45 -3.65 -4.48
CA SER A 104 0.86 -4.13 -4.91
C SER A 104 1.94 -3.90 -3.86
N THR A 105 2.89 -4.84 -3.78
CA THR A 105 4.10 -4.65 -2.99
C THR A 105 5.05 -3.67 -3.68
N LYS A 106 6.03 -3.15 -2.95
CA LYS A 106 7.14 -2.42 -3.56
C LYS A 106 7.85 -3.31 -4.60
N PRO A 107 8.17 -2.80 -5.80
CA PRO A 107 8.97 -3.54 -6.77
C PRO A 107 10.37 -3.92 -6.24
N GLY A 108 10.81 -5.11 -6.62
CA GLY A 108 12.17 -5.62 -6.40
C GLY A 108 13.20 -4.95 -7.31
N ALA A 109 14.46 -5.37 -7.18
CA ALA A 109 15.56 -4.82 -7.98
C ALA A 109 15.43 -5.09 -9.50
N ASP A 110 14.69 -6.13 -9.86
CA ASP A 110 14.34 -6.48 -11.25
C ASP A 110 13.03 -5.82 -11.72
N GLY A 111 12.41 -4.99 -10.87
CA GLY A 111 11.13 -4.35 -11.14
C GLY A 111 9.91 -5.25 -10.94
N SER A 112 10.08 -6.52 -10.53
CA SER A 112 8.96 -7.41 -10.26
C SER A 112 8.28 -7.09 -8.93
N PHE A 113 6.97 -7.32 -8.83
CA PHE A 113 6.21 -7.15 -7.60
C PHE A 113 5.05 -8.15 -7.50
N THR A 114 4.52 -8.33 -6.29
CA THR A 114 3.30 -9.09 -6.07
C THR A 114 2.11 -8.15 -6.01
N SER A 115 1.03 -8.50 -6.69
CA SER A 115 -0.23 -7.77 -6.65
C SER A 115 -1.34 -8.67 -6.11
N THR A 116 -2.18 -8.12 -5.22
CA THR A 116 -3.28 -8.84 -4.55
C THR A 116 -4.62 -8.15 -4.83
N SER A 117 -5.59 -8.88 -5.38
CA SER A 117 -6.92 -8.35 -5.65
C SER A 117 -7.73 -8.16 -4.37
N ASP A 118 -8.78 -7.35 -4.40
CA ASP A 118 -9.71 -7.23 -3.28
C ASP A 118 -10.46 -8.55 -2.95
N LYS A 119 -10.40 -9.55 -3.83
CA LYS A 119 -10.93 -10.91 -3.60
C LYS A 119 -9.89 -11.85 -2.98
N GLY A 120 -8.64 -11.42 -2.84
CA GLY A 120 -7.54 -12.18 -2.26
C GLY A 120 -6.71 -13.00 -3.26
N ASP A 121 -6.95 -12.85 -4.57
CA ASP A 121 -6.13 -13.49 -5.60
C ASP A 121 -4.76 -12.80 -5.67
N THR A 122 -3.69 -13.59 -5.86
CA THR A 122 -2.33 -13.05 -5.95
C THR A 122 -1.68 -13.39 -7.28
N VAL A 123 -0.96 -12.41 -7.83
CA VAL A 123 -0.17 -12.55 -9.07
C VAL A 123 1.21 -11.95 -8.89
N THR A 124 2.17 -12.41 -9.69
CA THR A 124 3.48 -11.74 -9.81
C THR A 124 3.51 -10.95 -11.12
N VAL A 125 3.76 -9.66 -11.01
CA VAL A 125 3.87 -8.73 -12.15
C VAL A 125 5.35 -8.51 -12.44
N MET A 126 5.73 -8.62 -13.70
CA MET A 126 7.10 -8.40 -14.18
C MET A 126 7.06 -7.42 -15.34
N PRO A 127 7.90 -6.36 -15.36
CA PRO A 127 8.05 -5.53 -16.54
C PRO A 127 8.49 -6.38 -17.74
N ALA A 128 7.86 -6.19 -18.89
CA ALA A 128 8.30 -6.84 -20.12
C ALA A 128 9.73 -6.40 -20.47
N LYS A 129 10.57 -7.35 -20.90
CA LYS A 129 11.93 -7.04 -21.36
C LYS A 129 11.85 -6.28 -22.68
N LYS A 130 12.53 -5.13 -22.76
CA LYS A 130 12.71 -4.36 -24.00
C LYS A 130 13.78 -4.98 -24.89
#